data_AF-A0A351CDH0-F1
#
_entry.id   AF-A0A351CDH0-F1
#
_cell.length_a   1.000
_cell.length_b   1.000
_cell.length_c   1.000
_cell.angle_alpha   90.00
_cell.angle_beta   90.00
_cell.angle_gamma   90.00
#
_symmetry.space_group_name_H-M   'P 1'
#
loop_
_entity.id
_entity.type
_entity.pdbx_description
1 polymer ?
#
loop_
_entity_poly.entity_id
_entity_poly.type
_entity_poly.pdbx_seq_one_letter_code
_entity_poly.pdbx_strand_id
1 'polypeptide(L)'
;MIEKQDILKNSFETSPVQTKLTGFGDYQEYLGYSKSLFKLEPEEYQGLFNVLLKLQSIGQDAVQAMLLLKSNADDDDGYDLIRFMIQFDGMDMGDIQTMLSS
;
A
#
# COMPACT_ATOMS: atom_id res chain seq x y z
N MET A 1 37.96 4.71 33.42
CA MET A 1 36.88 5.53 32.82
C MET A 1 37.12 5.51 31.32
N ILE A 2 36.31 4.75 30.59
CA ILE A 2 35.96 4.91 29.16
C ILE A 2 34.75 3.98 28.97
N GLU A 3 33.71 4.57 28.42
CA GLU A 3 32.32 4.14 28.45
C GLU A 3 32.03 2.97 27.50
N LYS A 4 30.97 2.25 27.86
CA LYS A 4 30.41 1.10 27.17
C LYS A 4 29.96 1.53 25.77
N GLN A 5 30.42 0.82 24.74
CA GLN A 5 29.79 0.88 23.43
C GLN A 5 28.52 0.03 23.46
N ASP A 6 27.40 0.70 23.71
CA ASP A 6 26.07 0.19 23.41
C ASP A 6 25.92 0.20 21.88
N ILE A 7 26.23 -0.94 21.27
CA ILE A 7 25.91 -1.19 19.87
C ILE A 7 24.40 -1.29 19.82
N LEU A 8 23.77 -0.20 19.36
CA LEU A 8 22.38 -0.13 18.93
C LEU A 8 22.11 -1.32 18.01
N LYS A 9 21.50 -2.35 18.59
CA LYS A 9 20.71 -3.34 17.86
C LYS A 9 19.63 -2.52 17.14
N ASN A 10 19.88 -2.18 15.88
CA ASN A 10 18.81 -2.01 14.92
C ASN A 10 18.14 -3.37 14.82
N SER A 11 17.23 -3.64 15.76
CA SER A 11 16.17 -4.60 15.57
C SER A 11 15.34 -4.01 14.45
N PHE A 12 15.69 -4.35 13.21
CA PHE A 12 14.70 -4.43 12.15
C PHE A 12 13.72 -5.49 12.66
N GLU A 13 12.78 -5.06 13.51
CA GLU A 13 11.56 -5.79 13.72
C GLU A 13 10.98 -5.92 12.31
N THR A 14 11.20 -7.09 11.73
CA THR A 14 10.42 -7.53 10.58
C THR A 14 9.01 -7.63 11.13
N SER A 15 8.27 -6.51 11.07
CA SER A 15 6.83 -6.50 11.29
C SER A 15 6.28 -7.70 10.52
N PRO A 16 5.52 -8.58 11.16
CA PRO A 16 5.03 -9.79 10.51
C PRO A 16 4.40 -9.36 9.19
N VAL A 17 4.91 -9.92 8.08
CA VAL A 17 4.42 -9.62 6.74
C VAL A 17 2.92 -9.79 6.80
N GLN A 18 2.24 -8.65 6.81
CA GLN A 18 0.81 -8.64 6.99
C GLN A 18 0.26 -9.14 5.66
N THR A 19 -0.25 -10.37 5.65
CA THR A 19 -0.79 -10.99 4.43
C THR A 19 -2.30 -10.84 4.35
N LYS A 20 -2.90 -10.15 5.34
CA LYS A 20 -4.35 -10.01 5.49
C LYS A 20 -4.71 -8.58 5.86
N LEU A 21 -5.66 -8.02 5.11
CA LEU A 21 -6.29 -6.75 5.42
C LEU A 21 -7.29 -6.92 6.56
N THR A 22 -7.14 -6.11 7.59
CA THR A 22 -8.09 -5.96 8.68
C THR A 22 -9.37 -5.36 8.10
N GLY A 23 -10.53 -5.89 8.51
CA GLY A 23 -11.83 -5.55 7.91
C GLY A 23 -12.30 -6.52 6.81
N PHE A 24 -11.44 -7.46 6.40
CA PHE A 24 -11.81 -8.53 5.46
C PHE A 24 -11.50 -9.91 6.04
N GLY A 25 -12.35 -10.89 5.76
CA GLY A 25 -12.18 -12.29 6.11
C GLY A 25 -11.09 -12.96 5.28
N ASP A 26 -11.06 -12.70 3.98
CA ASP A 26 -10.08 -13.21 3.02
C ASP A 26 -9.90 -12.29 1.80
N TYR A 27 -9.04 -12.72 0.86
CA TYR A 27 -8.80 -11.98 -0.38
C TYR A 27 -10.03 -11.91 -1.31
N GLN A 28 -10.91 -12.92 -1.30
CA GLN A 28 -12.11 -12.92 -2.14
C GLN A 28 -13.13 -11.89 -1.65
N GLU A 29 -13.27 -11.73 -0.34
CA GLU A 29 -14.09 -10.69 0.27
C GLU A 29 -13.55 -9.29 -0.07
N TYR A 30 -12.23 -9.08 0.06
CA TYR A 30 -11.57 -7.86 -0.40
C TYR A 30 -11.84 -7.60 -1.89
N LEU A 31 -11.69 -8.62 -2.74
CA LEU A 31 -11.86 -8.47 -4.18
C LEU A 31 -13.31 -8.12 -4.54
N GLY A 32 -14.29 -8.75 -3.88
CA GLY A 32 -15.70 -8.45 -4.05
C GLY A 32 -16.03 -7.02 -3.66
N TYR A 33 -15.54 -6.57 -2.50
CA TYR A 33 -15.71 -5.19 -2.06
C TYR A 33 -15.02 -4.19 -3.00
N SER A 34 -13.78 -4.45 -3.40
CA SER A 34 -13.01 -3.60 -4.31
C SER A 34 -13.69 -3.42 -5.66
N LYS A 35 -14.23 -4.51 -6.25
CA LYS A 35 -14.99 -4.47 -7.50
C LYS A 35 -16.31 -3.72 -7.40
N SER A 36 -16.86 -3.59 -6.19
CA SER A 36 -18.07 -2.79 -5.97
C SER A 36 -17.79 -1.29 -5.96
N LEU A 37 -16.55 -0.88 -5.65
CA LEU A 37 -16.13 0.52 -5.54
C LEU A 37 -15.40 1.00 -6.80
N PHE A 38 -14.57 0.14 -7.38
CA PHE A 38 -13.64 0.51 -8.45
C PHE A 38 -13.86 -0.36 -9.68
N LYS A 39 -13.60 0.20 -10.87
CA LYS A 39 -13.49 -0.55 -12.12
C LYS A 39 -12.02 -0.58 -12.55
N LEU A 40 -11.27 -1.47 -11.91
CA LEU A 40 -9.86 -1.71 -12.20
C LEU A 40 -9.68 -2.96 -13.08
N GLU A 41 -8.52 -3.07 -13.71
CA GLU A 41 -8.04 -4.29 -14.37
C GLU A 41 -7.68 -5.38 -13.33
N PRO A 42 -7.68 -6.68 -13.70
CA PRO A 42 -7.40 -7.77 -12.78
C PRO A 42 -6.09 -7.63 -11.99
N GLU A 43 -5.01 -7.19 -12.63
CA GLU A 43 -3.70 -6.99 -11.96
C GLU A 43 -3.70 -5.79 -10.99
N GLU A 44 -4.50 -4.77 -11.29
CA GLU A 44 -4.61 -3.56 -10.47
C GLU A 44 -5.27 -3.86 -9.11
N TYR A 45 -6.19 -4.82 -9.03
CA TYR A 45 -6.75 -5.25 -7.73
C TYR A 45 -5.70 -5.88 -6.82
N GLN A 46 -4.75 -6.63 -7.40
CA GLN A 46 -3.64 -7.20 -6.64
C GLN A 46 -2.66 -6.10 -6.21
N GLY A 47 -2.39 -5.12 -7.07
CA GLY A 47 -1.61 -3.94 -6.72
C GLY A 47 -2.23 -3.16 -5.56
N LEU A 48 -3.54 -2.87 -5.65
CA LEU A 48 -4.26 -2.16 -4.59
C LEU A 48 -4.24 -2.94 -3.27
N PHE A 49 -4.30 -4.27 -3.31
CA PHE A 49 -4.19 -5.10 -2.13
C PHE A 49 -2.84 -4.91 -1.42
N ASN A 50 -1.74 -4.91 -2.18
CA ASN A 50 -0.40 -4.69 -1.65
C ASN A 50 -0.25 -3.29 -1.03
N VAL A 51 -0.77 -2.27 -1.71
CA VAL A 51 -0.79 -0.89 -1.21
C VAL A 51 -1.53 -0.82 0.13
N LEU A 52 -2.71 -1.42 0.22
CA LEU A 52 -3.51 -1.41 1.44
C LEU A 52 -2.83 -2.17 2.59
N LEU A 53 -2.08 -3.25 2.31
CA LEU A 53 -1.28 -3.95 3.31
C LEU A 53 -0.18 -3.05 3.88
N LYS A 54 0.49 -2.27 3.02
CA LYS A 54 1.50 -1.31 3.46
C LYS A 54 0.89 -0.19 4.29
N LEU A 55 -0.24 0.36 3.85
CA LEU A 55 -0.99 1.37 4.61
C LEU A 55 -1.41 0.84 5.99
N GLN A 56 -1.86 -0.41 6.07
CA GLN A 56 -2.21 -1.03 7.33
C GLN A 56 -1.01 -1.26 8.25
N SER A 57 0.15 -1.58 7.69
CA SER A 57 1.37 -1.73 8.49
C SER A 57 1.83 -0.44 9.16
N ILE A 58 1.43 0.73 8.63
CA ILE A 58 1.65 2.05 9.23
C ILE A 58 0.43 2.57 10.03
N GLY A 59 -0.55 1.70 10.29
CA GLY A 59 -1.71 1.98 11.15
C GLY A 59 -2.94 2.57 10.46
N GLN A 60 -3.01 2.57 9.13
CA GLN A 60 -4.22 2.97 8.41
C GLN A 60 -5.24 1.85 8.33
N ASP A 61 -6.52 2.19 8.35
CA ASP A 61 -7.60 1.23 8.13
C ASP A 61 -7.84 1.04 6.62
N ALA A 62 -7.78 -0.21 6.16
CA ALA A 62 -7.88 -0.55 4.75
C ALA A 62 -9.25 -0.18 4.14
N VAL A 63 -10.34 -0.35 4.90
CA VAL A 63 -11.69 -0.05 4.43
C VAL A 63 -11.87 1.46 4.29
N GLN A 64 -11.43 2.24 5.29
CA GLN A 64 -11.47 3.69 5.24
C GLN A 64 -10.60 4.25 4.12
N ALA A 65 -9.41 3.68 3.90
CA ALA A 65 -8.54 4.07 2.78
C ALA A 65 -9.23 3.87 1.42
N MET A 66 -9.93 2.74 1.23
CA MET A 66 -10.69 2.50 0.00
C MET A 66 -11.86 3.48 -0.18
N LEU A 67 -12.60 3.80 0.89
CA LEU A 67 -13.68 4.78 0.83
C LEU A 67 -13.17 6.18 0.47
N LEU A 68 -12.01 6.58 1.02
CA LEU A 68 -11.36 7.84 0.69
C LEU A 68 -10.92 7.88 -0.78
N LEU A 69 -10.30 6.80 -1.26
CA LEU A 69 -9.92 6.66 -2.67
C LEU A 69 -11.14 6.75 -3.59
N LYS A 70 -12.27 6.14 -3.19
CA LYS A 70 -13.53 6.22 -3.94
C LYS A 70 -14.08 7.64 -4.00
N SER A 71 -14.09 8.34 -2.87
CA SER A 71 -14.57 9.73 -2.80
C SER A 71 -13.75 10.66 -3.69
N ASN A 72 -12.44 10.45 -3.78
CA ASN A 72 -11.56 11.25 -4.63
C ASN A 72 -11.68 10.91 -6.13
N ALA A 73 -12.15 9.70 -6.46
CA ALA A 73 -12.29 9.23 -7.84
C ALA A 73 -13.63 9.63 -8.50
N ASP A 74 -14.58 10.17 -7.74
CA ASP A 74 -15.90 10.60 -8.23
C ASP A 74 -15.90 12.03 -8.81
N ASP A 75 -14.83 12.80 -8.62
CA ASP A 75 -14.79 14.26 -8.87
C ASP A 75 -14.01 14.71 -10.14
N ASP A 76 -13.73 13.80 -11.09
CA ASP A 76 -12.90 13.91 -12.33
C ASP A 76 -11.53 13.24 -12.21
N ASP A 77 -11.24 12.35 -13.17
CA ASP A 77 -10.06 11.48 -13.34
C ASP A 77 -10.10 10.13 -12.61
N GLY A 78 -10.67 9.16 -13.34
CA GLY A 78 -10.97 7.81 -12.89
C GLY A 78 -9.73 7.02 -12.47
N TYR A 79 -9.72 6.61 -11.21
CA TYR A 79 -8.79 5.62 -10.62
C TYR A 79 -7.28 5.88 -10.86
N ASP A 80 -6.89 7.03 -11.39
CA ASP A 80 -5.49 7.32 -11.71
C ASP A 80 -4.64 7.47 -10.44
N LEU A 81 -5.24 7.96 -9.35
CA LEU A 81 -4.61 7.92 -8.03
C LEU A 81 -4.32 6.48 -7.57
N ILE A 82 -5.25 5.55 -7.82
CA ILE A 82 -5.06 4.13 -7.47
C ILE A 82 -3.92 3.55 -8.30
N ARG A 83 -3.92 3.81 -9.61
CA ARG A 83 -2.85 3.38 -10.53
C ARG A 83 -1.50 3.94 -10.14
N PHE A 84 -1.44 5.22 -9.79
CA PHE A 84 -0.24 5.88 -9.30
C PHE A 84 0.30 5.19 -8.05
N MET A 85 -0.57 4.92 -7.07
CA MET A 85 -0.15 4.22 -5.84
C MET A 85 0.39 2.83 -6.13
N ILE A 86 -0.23 2.08 -7.05
CA ILE A 86 0.23 0.74 -7.47
C ILE A 86 1.59 0.82 -8.17
N GLN A 87 1.77 1.78 -9.08
CA GLN A 87 3.03 1.95 -9.79
C GLN A 87 4.15 2.37 -8.84
N PHE A 88 3.87 3.30 -7.91
CA PHE A 88 4.81 3.71 -6.88
C PHE A 88 5.18 2.56 -5.95
N ASP A 89 4.21 1.70 -5.61
CA ASP A 89 4.45 0.50 -4.80
C ASP A 89 5.47 -0.47 -5.41
N GLY A 90 5.46 -0.57 -6.74
CA GLY A 90 6.33 -1.43 -7.53
C GLY A 90 7.60 -0.76 -8.04
N MET A 91 7.81 0.54 -7.79
CA MET A 91 8.96 1.27 -8.27
C MET A 91 10.15 1.10 -7.31
N ASP A 92 11.29 0.64 -7.83
CA ASP A 92 12.53 0.59 -7.06
C ASP A 92 13.12 2.01 -6.90
N MET A 93 13.82 2.28 -5.79
CA MET A 93 14.45 3.59 -5.57
C MET A 93 15.49 3.93 -6.66
N GLY A 94 16.09 2.92 -7.30
CA GLY A 94 16.98 3.10 -8.45
C GLY A 94 16.27 3.64 -9.69
N ASP A 95 15.02 3.24 -9.92
CA ASP A 95 14.21 3.71 -11.04
C ASP A 95 13.77 5.16 -10.84
N ILE A 96 13.45 5.54 -9.59
CA ILE A 96 13.13 6.93 -9.21
C ILE A 96 14.33 7.86 -9.45
N GLN A 97 15.54 7.45 -9.07
CA GLN A 97 16.76 8.23 -9.31
C GLN A 97 17.01 8.42 -10.81
N THR A 98 16.76 7.40 -11.62
CA THR A 98 16.96 7.46 -13.08
C THR A 98 15.98 8.45 -13.73
N MET A 99 14.73 8.48 -13.28
CA MET A 99 13.72 9.45 -13.76
C MET A 99 14.02 10.89 -13.34
N LEU A 100 14.55 11.13 -12.13
CA LEU A 100 14.88 12.48 -11.65
C LEU A 100 16.21 13.02 -12.18
N SER A 101 17.06 12.13 -12.71
CA SER A 101 18.37 12.49 -13.29
C SER A 101 18.32 12.71 -14.80
N SER A 102 17.14 12.58 -15.43
CA SER A 102 16.88 12.75 -16.86
C SER A 102 16.18 14.08 -17.14
#